data_AF-A0AB34KDX2-F1
#
_entry.id   AF-A0AB34KDX2-F1
#
_cell.length_a   1.000
_cell.length_b   1.000
_cell.length_c   1.000
_cell.angle_alpha   90.00
_cell.angle_beta   90.00
_cell.angle_gamma   90.00
#
_symmetry.space_group_name_H-M   'P 1'
#
loop_
_entity.id
_entity.type
_entity.pdbx_description
1 polymer ?
#
loop_
_entity_poly.entity_id
_entity_poly.type
_entity_poly.pdbx_seq_one_letter_code
_entity_poly.pdbx_strand_id
1 'polypeptide(L)'
;MEQTSHSLLDLLSINLVLRQTAPYLPISSLLAVSRVNRAFQALVNTHPEAWRHLDLSRAKSATIDTSPIDAGGISWRAERMDEALTEDDFYSGPLRGIFSRLHNKGVLQFIHTLILDGLSVPADLVREIIAEDRFSVRILSLRDCKHLNHTKLQQVLRYAVRPGRSDGSPKLRGLYVFGHKDNPRTLVMKDEPSTRPAPGHPTGVLATEGAQIGAEWNSRSSAILDESLPDSDQQRWYSRTGRTLIRPTNEWADTLYACQGIIAFDAVLCKGPRHDIARTTSGDYLPPRMASIALGPSGCETCGRSPEGPAIFRHSQEDALPLLAPPPTHSSTLRASQRPEPDPETAEFPPLFTRCEDCLRGRWCERCNRWWCEACYAEPISRTAQPSIPQIPTSSSSTTPTPYVQSVEWGGPGPAPSGPATAGGGAPVKVYSKLCVEHCLVGEMMMSADGFWG
;
A
#
# COMPACT_ATOMS: atom_id res chain seq x y z
N MET A 1 -39.76 -44.60 6.23
CA MET A 1 -38.73 -43.57 6.02
C MET A 1 -39.44 -42.24 6.02
N GLU A 2 -39.45 -41.54 7.17
CA GLU A 2 -40.00 -40.19 7.24
C GLU A 2 -39.08 -39.24 6.48
N GLN A 3 -39.62 -38.60 5.46
CA GLN A 3 -38.91 -37.62 4.64
C GLN A 3 -38.86 -36.32 5.44
N THR A 4 -37.75 -36.06 6.13
CA THR A 4 -37.55 -34.80 6.84
C THR A 4 -37.44 -33.67 5.81
N SER A 5 -38.55 -32.97 5.58
CA SER A 5 -38.57 -31.78 4.74
C SER A 5 -37.81 -30.68 5.48
N HIS A 6 -36.57 -30.43 5.07
CA HIS A 6 -35.77 -29.33 5.63
C HIS A 6 -36.30 -28.01 5.10
N SER A 7 -36.67 -27.11 6.00
CA SER A 7 -37.05 -25.75 5.63
C SER A 7 -35.80 -24.89 5.37
N LEU A 8 -35.96 -23.78 4.65
CA LEU A 8 -34.89 -22.79 4.47
C LEU A 8 -34.38 -22.25 5.82
N LEU A 9 -35.28 -22.13 6.80
CA LEU A 9 -34.93 -21.70 8.15
C LEU A 9 -33.97 -22.69 8.82
N ASP A 10 -34.22 -23.99 8.69
CA ASP A 10 -33.35 -25.03 9.27
C ASP A 10 -31.95 -24.97 8.65
N LEU A 11 -31.87 -24.75 7.34
CA LEU A 11 -30.61 -24.64 6.61
C LEU A 11 -29.82 -23.38 6.99
N LEU A 12 -30.49 -22.21 7.07
CA LEU A 12 -29.83 -20.95 7.44
C LEU A 12 -29.51 -20.85 8.94
N SER A 13 -30.14 -21.68 9.77
CA SER A 13 -29.80 -21.77 11.20
C SER A 13 -28.47 -22.50 11.45
N ILE A 14 -27.90 -23.16 10.43
CA ILE A 14 -26.58 -23.78 10.51
C ILE A 14 -25.51 -22.69 10.38
N ASN A 15 -24.72 -22.46 11.43
CA ASN A 15 -23.69 -21.42 11.49
C ASN A 15 -22.74 -21.42 10.29
N LEU A 16 -22.31 -22.62 9.85
CA LEU A 16 -21.43 -22.76 8.71
C LEU A 16 -22.08 -22.26 7.42
N VAL A 17 -23.33 -22.64 7.18
CA VAL A 17 -24.07 -22.23 5.98
C VAL A 17 -24.30 -20.72 5.99
N LEU A 18 -24.74 -20.17 7.12
CA LEU A 18 -24.95 -18.73 7.27
C LEU A 18 -23.64 -17.95 7.08
N ARG A 19 -22.53 -18.41 7.67
CA ARG A 19 -21.20 -17.78 7.51
C ARG A 19 -20.69 -17.80 6.06
N GLN A 20 -21.06 -18.82 5.30
CA GLN A 20 -20.67 -18.95 3.88
C GLN A 20 -21.61 -18.21 2.94
N THR A 21 -22.83 -17.88 3.36
CA THR A 21 -23.84 -17.25 2.49
C THR A 21 -24.04 -15.77 2.79
N ALA A 22 -24.06 -15.37 4.06
CA ALA A 22 -24.38 -14.01 4.50
C ALA A 22 -23.50 -12.92 3.85
N PRO A 23 -22.17 -13.07 3.74
CA PRO A 23 -21.32 -12.03 3.14
C PRO A 23 -21.60 -11.74 1.66
N TYR A 24 -22.21 -12.69 0.94
CA TYR A 24 -22.57 -12.52 -0.46
C TYR A 24 -23.97 -11.93 -0.66
N LEU A 25 -24.75 -11.81 0.41
CA LEU A 25 -26.07 -11.20 0.36
C LEU A 25 -25.94 -9.68 0.59
N PRO A 26 -26.52 -8.84 -0.27
CA PRO A 26 -26.67 -7.42 0.02
C PRO A 26 -27.37 -7.22 1.37
N ILE A 27 -26.97 -6.18 2.12
CA ILE A 27 -27.56 -5.86 3.42
C ILE A 27 -29.09 -5.71 3.32
N SER A 28 -29.58 -5.12 2.23
CA SER A 28 -31.01 -4.99 1.95
C SER A 28 -31.71 -6.36 1.89
N SER A 29 -31.07 -7.37 1.31
CA SER A 29 -31.58 -8.74 1.22
C SER A 29 -31.59 -9.42 2.59
N LEU A 30 -30.52 -9.29 3.39
CA LEU A 30 -30.50 -9.81 4.78
C LEU A 30 -31.62 -9.18 5.63
N LEU A 31 -31.81 -7.87 5.50
CA LEU A 31 -32.89 -7.16 6.17
C LEU A 31 -34.27 -7.60 5.66
N ALA A 32 -34.44 -7.87 4.36
CA ALA A 32 -35.68 -8.39 3.80
C ALA A 32 -36.00 -9.80 4.36
N VAL A 33 -35.00 -10.69 4.46
CA VAL A 33 -35.14 -12.01 5.09
C VAL A 33 -35.62 -11.88 6.53
N SER A 34 -35.04 -10.94 7.29
CA SER A 34 -35.47 -10.69 8.68
C SER A 34 -36.94 -10.25 8.83
N ARG A 35 -37.59 -9.82 7.74
CA ARG A 35 -39.00 -9.37 7.73
C ARG A 35 -39.98 -10.47 7.32
N VAL A 36 -39.51 -11.64 6.89
CA VAL A 36 -40.37 -12.73 6.43
C VAL A 36 -41.21 -13.30 7.58
N ASN A 37 -40.58 -13.63 8.72
CA ASN A 37 -41.27 -14.07 9.93
C ASN A 37 -40.41 -13.80 11.19
N ARG A 38 -40.97 -14.05 12.37
CA ARG A 38 -40.25 -13.84 13.65
C ARG A 38 -39.02 -14.74 13.83
N ALA A 39 -39.02 -15.93 13.23
CA ALA A 39 -37.89 -16.86 13.33
C ALA A 39 -36.68 -16.39 12.51
N PHE A 40 -36.89 -15.94 11.27
CA PHE A 40 -35.87 -15.28 10.46
C PHE A 40 -35.43 -13.95 11.08
N GLN A 41 -36.36 -13.20 11.67
CA GLN A 41 -36.03 -11.99 12.41
C GLN A 41 -35.07 -12.28 13.56
N ALA A 42 -35.37 -13.30 14.37
CA ALA A 42 -34.49 -13.74 15.46
C ALA A 42 -33.14 -14.19 14.90
N LEU A 43 -33.13 -15.11 13.91
CA LEU A 43 -31.92 -15.62 13.28
C LEU A 43 -30.99 -14.48 12.82
N VAL A 44 -31.51 -13.50 12.08
CA VAL A 44 -30.70 -12.39 11.57
C VAL A 44 -30.21 -11.47 12.70
N ASN A 45 -31.03 -11.18 13.71
CA ASN A 45 -30.66 -10.20 14.75
C ASN A 45 -29.85 -10.79 15.91
N THR A 46 -29.90 -12.10 16.13
CA THR A 46 -29.18 -12.74 17.26
C THR A 46 -27.94 -13.50 16.80
N HIS A 47 -27.90 -13.96 15.54
CA HIS A 47 -26.81 -14.80 15.08
C HIS A 47 -25.61 -13.95 14.60
N PRO A 48 -24.41 -14.12 15.18
CA PRO A 48 -23.25 -13.27 14.85
C PRO A 48 -22.78 -13.44 13.41
N GLU A 49 -22.87 -14.65 12.86
CA GLU A 49 -22.43 -14.94 11.48
C GLU A 49 -23.24 -14.20 10.40
N ALA A 50 -24.43 -13.67 10.72
CA ALA A 50 -25.21 -12.87 9.77
C ALA A 50 -24.61 -11.48 9.50
N TRP A 51 -23.88 -10.92 10.47
CA TRP A 51 -23.38 -9.53 10.43
C TRP A 51 -21.86 -9.42 10.54
N ARG A 52 -21.17 -10.56 10.64
CA ARG A 52 -19.73 -10.63 10.87
C ARG A 52 -18.91 -9.81 9.87
N HIS A 53 -19.34 -9.81 8.61
CA HIS A 53 -18.74 -9.06 7.52
C HIS A 53 -19.76 -8.01 7.03
N LEU A 54 -19.43 -6.73 7.17
CA LEU A 54 -20.28 -5.63 6.71
C LEU A 54 -19.53 -4.79 5.69
N ASP A 55 -20.04 -4.77 4.46
CA ASP A 55 -19.57 -3.88 3.40
C ASP A 55 -20.60 -2.77 3.13
N LEU A 56 -20.21 -1.52 3.42
CA LEU A 56 -21.04 -0.34 3.19
C LEU A 56 -20.69 0.39 1.89
N SER A 57 -19.65 -0.01 1.16
CA SER A 57 -19.20 0.69 -0.05
C SER A 57 -20.29 0.80 -1.13
N ARG A 58 -21.21 -0.17 -1.18
CA ARG A 58 -22.35 -0.22 -2.11
C ARG A 58 -23.66 0.31 -1.53
N ALA A 59 -23.67 0.73 -0.28
CA ALA A 59 -24.89 1.18 0.39
C ALA A 59 -25.21 2.63 0.00
N LYS A 60 -26.29 2.83 -0.78
CA LYS A 60 -26.77 4.17 -1.16
C LYS A 60 -27.03 5.09 0.05
N SER A 61 -27.47 4.52 1.17
CA SER A 61 -27.69 5.30 2.40
C SER A 61 -26.40 5.73 3.10
N ALA A 62 -25.23 5.25 2.66
CA ALA A 62 -23.93 5.63 3.19
C ALA A 62 -23.22 6.67 2.31
N THR A 63 -23.77 6.99 1.12
CA THR A 63 -23.22 7.96 0.19
C THR A 63 -23.89 9.32 0.35
N ILE A 64 -23.08 10.38 0.37
CA ILE A 64 -23.57 11.76 0.32
C ILE A 64 -23.63 12.16 -1.15
N ASP A 65 -24.81 12.55 -1.64
CA ASP A 65 -24.98 13.08 -2.99
C ASP A 65 -24.61 14.57 -2.97
N THR A 66 -23.45 14.90 -3.52
CA THR A 66 -22.95 16.29 -3.60
C THR A 66 -23.27 16.94 -4.94
N SER A 67 -24.22 16.43 -5.73
CA SER A 67 -24.58 17.04 -7.01
C SER A 67 -25.03 18.51 -6.82
N PRO A 68 -24.56 19.46 -7.66
CA PRO A 68 -25.02 20.83 -7.60
C PRO A 68 -26.49 20.86 -8.01
N ILE A 69 -27.36 21.26 -7.08
CA ILE A 69 -28.80 21.31 -7.31
C ILE A 69 -29.10 22.61 -8.03
N ASP A 70 -29.00 22.57 -9.35
CA ASP A 70 -29.47 23.64 -10.21
C ASP A 70 -30.95 23.40 -10.52
N ALA A 71 -31.80 23.66 -9.53
CA ALA A 71 -33.25 23.89 -9.65
C ALA A 71 -33.79 24.25 -8.26
N GLY A 72 -34.41 25.42 -8.14
CA GLY A 72 -34.72 26.05 -6.87
C GLY A 72 -35.45 25.18 -5.83
N GLY A 73 -34.98 25.29 -4.59
CA GLY A 73 -35.85 25.32 -3.41
C GLY A 73 -36.11 24.01 -2.65
N ILE A 74 -35.82 24.08 -1.35
CA ILE A 74 -36.59 23.47 -0.24
C ILE A 74 -36.11 22.10 0.28
N SER A 75 -35.55 21.18 -0.51
CA SER A 75 -35.20 19.85 0.05
C SER A 75 -33.96 19.86 0.97
N TRP A 76 -32.92 20.63 0.65
CA TRP A 76 -31.67 20.66 1.42
C TRP A 76 -31.66 21.64 2.60
N ARG A 77 -32.73 22.44 2.75
CA ARG A 77 -32.90 23.33 3.91
C ARG A 77 -33.68 22.68 5.06
N ALA A 78 -34.23 21.48 4.86
CA ALA A 78 -35.05 20.82 5.88
C ALA A 78 -34.22 20.02 6.90
N GLU A 79 -33.00 19.61 6.57
CA GLU A 79 -32.08 18.93 7.49
C GLU A 79 -30.99 19.91 7.92
N ARG A 80 -31.37 20.77 8.87
CA ARG A 80 -30.64 21.90 9.44
C ARG A 80 -29.11 21.77 9.46
N MET A 81 -28.42 22.62 8.69
CA MET A 81 -27.15 23.19 9.15
C MET A 81 -27.47 24.06 10.37
N ASP A 82 -27.43 23.48 11.57
CA ASP A 82 -27.19 24.30 12.75
C ASP A 82 -25.78 24.89 12.58
N GLU A 83 -25.58 26.18 12.81
CA GLU A 83 -24.26 26.85 12.73
C GLU A 83 -23.22 26.25 13.70
N ALA A 84 -23.62 25.29 14.54
CA ALA A 84 -22.76 24.53 15.45
C ALA A 84 -22.28 23.17 14.90
N LEU A 85 -22.79 22.68 13.77
CA LEU A 85 -22.39 21.37 13.21
C LEU A 85 -21.03 21.48 12.52
N THR A 86 -20.07 20.65 12.94
CA THR A 86 -18.76 20.60 12.28
C THR A 86 -18.84 19.86 10.94
N GLU A 87 -17.89 20.13 10.05
CA GLU A 87 -17.76 19.43 8.76
C GLU A 87 -17.58 17.91 8.96
N ASP A 88 -16.83 17.50 9.98
CA ASP A 88 -16.67 16.10 10.38
C ASP A 88 -18.01 15.46 10.79
N ASP A 89 -18.89 16.21 11.47
CA ASP A 89 -20.23 15.73 11.86
C ASP A 89 -21.16 15.58 10.66
N PHE A 90 -21.10 16.51 9.71
CA PHE A 90 -21.85 16.45 8.47
C PHE A 90 -21.45 15.22 7.64
N TYR A 91 -20.15 15.03 7.39
CA TYR A 91 -19.66 13.94 6.55
C TYR A 91 -19.78 12.55 7.17
N SER A 92 -19.80 12.46 8.50
CA SER A 92 -20.01 11.20 9.22
C SER A 92 -21.48 10.86 9.46
N GLY A 93 -22.40 11.83 9.28
CA GLY A 93 -23.83 11.70 9.56
C GLY A 93 -24.48 10.43 9.00
N PRO A 94 -24.36 10.12 7.69
CA PRO A 94 -24.96 8.92 7.11
C PRO A 94 -24.46 7.61 7.75
N LEU A 95 -23.15 7.51 7.99
CA LEU A 95 -22.53 6.33 8.62
C LEU A 95 -22.92 6.21 10.09
N ARG A 96 -22.89 7.31 10.86
CA ARG A 96 -23.38 7.33 12.25
C ARG A 96 -24.85 6.91 12.32
N GLY A 97 -25.69 7.37 11.40
CA GLY A 97 -27.09 6.96 11.31
C GLY A 97 -27.27 5.47 11.01
N ILE A 98 -26.41 4.87 10.20
CA ILE A 98 -26.39 3.40 9.99
C ILE A 98 -25.95 2.70 11.27
N PHE A 99 -24.84 3.11 11.88
CA PHE A 99 -24.32 2.47 13.09
C PHE A 99 -25.29 2.58 14.28
N SER A 100 -25.98 3.71 14.45
CA SER A 100 -27.01 3.87 15.49
C SER A 100 -28.17 2.90 15.29
N ARG A 101 -28.62 2.68 14.05
CA ARG A 101 -29.66 1.69 13.74
C ARG A 101 -29.20 0.26 13.98
N LEU A 102 -27.96 -0.08 13.66
CA LEU A 102 -27.38 -1.40 13.92
C LEU A 102 -27.16 -1.63 15.42
N HIS A 103 -26.76 -0.59 16.14
CA HIS A 103 -26.62 -0.62 17.60
C HIS A 103 -27.96 -0.86 18.29
N ASN A 104 -29.01 -0.12 17.89
CA ASN A 104 -30.36 -0.29 18.45
C ASN A 104 -30.96 -1.69 18.18
N LYS A 105 -30.47 -2.38 17.15
CA LYS A 105 -30.83 -3.78 16.86
C LYS A 105 -29.97 -4.80 17.59
N GLY A 106 -28.93 -4.37 18.31
CA GLY A 106 -27.99 -5.25 19.01
C GLY A 106 -27.02 -6.01 18.10
N VAL A 107 -26.90 -5.65 16.82
CA VAL A 107 -26.08 -6.38 15.84
C VAL A 107 -24.71 -5.74 15.59
N LEU A 108 -24.52 -4.46 15.96
CA LEU A 108 -23.25 -3.74 15.73
C LEU A 108 -22.05 -4.45 16.37
N GLN A 109 -22.26 -5.07 17.53
CA GLN A 109 -21.25 -5.84 18.26
C GLN A 109 -20.78 -7.11 17.54
N PHE A 110 -21.53 -7.61 16.56
CA PHE A 110 -21.17 -8.83 15.81
C PHE A 110 -20.26 -8.53 14.62
N ILE A 111 -20.08 -7.26 14.26
CA ILE A 111 -19.30 -6.85 13.10
C ILE A 111 -17.81 -6.93 13.43
N HIS A 112 -17.10 -7.81 12.74
CA HIS A 112 -15.66 -8.00 12.91
C HIS A 112 -14.85 -7.51 11.70
N THR A 113 -15.42 -7.56 10.50
CA THR A 113 -14.83 -7.00 9.28
C THR A 113 -15.75 -5.90 8.76
N LEU A 114 -15.24 -4.67 8.68
CA LEU A 114 -15.98 -3.49 8.22
C LEU A 114 -15.28 -2.86 7.01
N ILE A 115 -15.99 -2.74 5.89
CA ILE A 115 -15.49 -2.13 4.66
C ILE A 115 -16.21 -0.81 4.43
N LEU A 116 -15.45 0.29 4.42
CA LEU A 116 -15.92 1.65 4.18
C LEU A 116 -15.31 2.27 2.91
N ASP A 117 -14.72 1.44 2.06
CA ASP A 117 -13.96 1.87 0.90
C ASP A 117 -14.75 2.83 0.00
N GLY A 118 -14.11 3.91 -0.44
CA GLY A 118 -14.73 4.92 -1.31
C GLY A 118 -15.77 5.84 -0.63
N LEU A 119 -16.13 5.61 0.63
CA LEU A 119 -17.09 6.42 1.36
C LEU A 119 -16.45 7.66 1.99
N SER A 120 -17.30 8.61 2.40
CA SER A 120 -16.88 9.76 3.20
C SER A 120 -16.65 9.34 4.64
N VAL A 121 -15.39 9.32 5.09
CA VAL A 121 -15.02 8.82 6.42
C VAL A 121 -14.05 9.80 7.11
N PRO A 122 -14.57 10.71 7.95
CA PRO A 122 -13.73 11.56 8.79
C PRO A 122 -12.93 10.75 9.82
N ALA A 123 -11.77 11.26 10.23
CA ALA A 123 -10.91 10.58 11.20
C ALA A 123 -11.56 10.42 12.59
N ASP A 124 -12.49 11.32 12.98
CA ASP A 124 -13.23 11.21 14.23
C ASP A 124 -14.19 10.01 14.25
N LEU A 125 -14.78 9.68 13.10
CA LEU A 125 -15.58 8.47 12.98
C LEU A 125 -14.72 7.21 13.15
N VAL A 126 -13.49 7.22 12.62
CA VAL A 126 -12.54 6.12 12.81
C VAL A 126 -12.15 5.99 14.29
N ARG A 127 -11.94 7.12 14.98
CA ARG A 127 -11.72 7.14 16.43
C ARG A 127 -12.86 6.48 17.19
N GLU A 128 -14.12 6.79 16.86
CA GLU A 128 -15.31 6.15 17.47
C GLU A 128 -15.30 4.64 17.24
N ILE A 129 -15.05 4.19 16.00
CA ILE A 129 -15.00 2.76 15.64
C ILE A 129 -13.92 1.99 16.43
N ILE A 130 -12.77 2.62 16.68
CA ILE A 130 -11.63 1.99 17.37
C ILE A 130 -11.80 2.03 18.90
N ALA A 131 -12.34 3.12 19.43
CA ALA A 131 -12.33 3.42 20.86
C ALA A 131 -13.62 3.01 21.60
N GLU A 132 -14.79 3.04 20.94
CA GLU A 132 -16.05 2.70 21.61
C GLU A 132 -16.28 1.18 21.72
N ASP A 133 -16.74 0.73 22.88
CA ASP A 133 -16.95 -0.70 23.15
C ASP A 133 -18.05 -1.35 22.31
N ARG A 134 -18.98 -0.54 21.78
CA ARG A 134 -20.08 -1.00 20.94
C ARG A 134 -19.63 -1.56 19.59
N PHE A 135 -18.40 -1.24 19.18
CA PHE A 135 -17.77 -1.80 17.99
C PHE A 135 -16.88 -2.99 18.39
N SER A 136 -16.93 -4.05 17.59
CA SER A 136 -16.05 -5.23 17.71
C SER A 136 -15.14 -5.40 16.49
N VAL A 137 -14.92 -4.32 15.74
CA VAL A 137 -14.21 -4.35 14.46
C VAL A 137 -12.76 -4.77 14.67
N ARG A 138 -12.37 -5.87 14.02
CA ARG A 138 -11.01 -6.42 14.00
C ARG A 138 -10.27 -6.10 12.72
N ILE A 139 -10.99 -6.01 11.61
CA ILE A 139 -10.48 -5.63 10.30
C ILE A 139 -11.30 -4.45 9.79
N LEU A 140 -10.63 -3.35 9.48
CA LEU A 140 -11.23 -2.15 8.92
C LEU A 140 -10.60 -1.85 7.56
N SER A 141 -11.41 -1.54 6.56
CA SER A 141 -10.94 -1.07 5.26
C SER A 141 -11.41 0.36 5.02
N LEU A 142 -10.44 1.25 4.77
CA LEU A 142 -10.59 2.69 4.52
C LEU A 142 -9.98 3.10 3.17
N ARG A 143 -9.91 2.17 2.21
CA ARG A 143 -9.23 2.39 0.93
C ARG A 143 -10.04 3.37 0.09
N ASP A 144 -9.35 4.34 -0.50
CA ASP A 144 -9.95 5.42 -1.30
C ASP A 144 -11.09 6.19 -0.59
N CYS A 145 -11.12 6.22 0.75
CA CYS A 145 -12.10 7.02 1.49
C CYS A 145 -11.94 8.52 1.20
N LYS A 146 -13.07 9.22 1.11
CA LYS A 146 -13.15 10.68 0.95
C LYS A 146 -13.13 11.36 2.33
N HIS A 147 -12.64 12.59 2.39
CA HIS A 147 -12.58 13.41 3.61
C HIS A 147 -11.81 12.78 4.80
N LEU A 148 -10.99 11.75 4.52
CA LEU A 148 -10.15 11.12 5.52
C LEU A 148 -8.89 11.96 5.73
N ASN A 149 -8.82 12.68 6.85
CA ASN A 149 -7.60 13.38 7.25
C ASN A 149 -6.54 12.39 7.77
N HIS A 150 -5.53 12.10 6.96
CA HIS A 150 -4.47 11.14 7.30
C HIS A 150 -3.68 11.55 8.55
N THR A 151 -3.37 12.83 8.76
CA THR A 151 -2.61 13.30 9.93
C THR A 151 -3.39 13.07 11.22
N LYS A 152 -4.69 13.39 11.21
CA LYS A 152 -5.59 13.14 12.35
C LYS A 152 -5.78 11.63 12.58
N LEU A 153 -5.90 10.83 11.51
CA LEU A 153 -5.95 9.37 11.62
C LEU A 153 -4.68 8.79 12.26
N GLN A 154 -3.50 9.24 11.84
CA GLN A 154 -2.25 8.80 12.45
C GLN A 154 -2.20 9.13 13.96
N GLN A 155 -2.67 10.30 14.37
CA GLN A 155 -2.78 10.68 15.79
C GLN A 155 -3.74 9.75 16.55
N VAL A 156 -4.90 9.45 15.96
CA VAL A 156 -5.88 8.50 16.52
C VAL A 156 -5.25 7.12 16.74
N LEU A 157 -4.52 6.61 15.73
CA LEU A 157 -3.85 5.31 15.81
C LEU A 157 -2.76 5.30 16.88
N ARG A 158 -1.85 6.30 16.88
CA ARG A 158 -0.79 6.44 17.89
C ARG A 158 -1.37 6.53 19.31
N TYR A 159 -2.47 7.25 19.50
CA TYR A 159 -3.15 7.33 20.79
C TYR A 159 -3.78 5.99 21.20
N ALA A 160 -4.40 5.26 20.27
CA ALA A 160 -5.01 3.96 20.54
C ALA A 160 -3.98 2.90 20.96
N VAL A 161 -2.76 2.97 20.41
CA VAL A 161 -1.68 2.00 20.69
C VAL A 161 -0.72 2.44 21.81
N ARG A 162 -1.00 3.55 22.51
CA ARG A 162 -0.11 4.09 23.54
C ARG A 162 0.27 3.07 24.65
N PRO A 163 1.46 3.19 25.25
CA PRO A 163 1.81 2.43 26.45
C PRO A 163 0.79 2.69 27.58
N GLY A 164 0.40 1.66 28.32
CA GLY A 164 -0.58 1.76 29.42
C GLY A 164 -2.06 1.67 28.99
N ARG A 165 -2.34 1.31 27.73
CA ARG A 165 -3.70 0.92 27.30
C ARG A 165 -4.16 -0.36 27.99
N SER A 166 -5.48 -0.57 28.06
CA SER A 166 -6.04 -1.83 28.60
C SER A 166 -5.65 -3.01 27.72
N ASP A 167 -5.43 -4.16 28.34
CA ASP A 167 -5.08 -5.38 27.61
C ASP A 167 -6.17 -5.74 26.59
N GLY A 168 -5.77 -6.20 25.42
CA GLY A 168 -6.67 -6.48 24.30
C GLY A 168 -7.25 -5.26 23.56
N SER A 169 -7.01 -4.03 24.03
CA SER A 169 -7.34 -2.81 23.29
C SER A 169 -6.15 -2.32 22.44
N PRO A 170 -6.36 -1.70 21.27
CA PRO A 170 -7.63 -1.66 20.53
C PRO A 170 -8.03 -3.07 20.02
N LYS A 171 -9.33 -3.28 19.79
CA LYS A 171 -9.85 -4.53 19.19
C LYS A 171 -9.41 -4.69 17.73
N LEU A 172 -9.16 -3.57 17.05
CA LEU A 172 -8.66 -3.50 15.69
C LEU A 172 -7.29 -4.19 15.57
N ARG A 173 -7.14 -5.09 14.60
CA ARG A 173 -5.91 -5.85 14.30
C ARG A 173 -5.39 -5.65 12.89
N GLY A 174 -6.25 -5.28 11.94
CA GLY A 174 -5.86 -4.99 10.56
C GLY A 174 -6.55 -3.74 10.02
N LEU A 175 -5.78 -2.87 9.38
CA LEU A 175 -6.27 -1.67 8.71
C LEU A 175 -5.77 -1.62 7.26
N TYR A 176 -6.70 -1.65 6.31
CA TYR A 176 -6.41 -1.41 4.89
C TYR A 176 -6.57 0.09 4.59
N VAL A 177 -5.52 0.76 4.13
CA VAL A 177 -5.51 2.22 3.89
C VAL A 177 -4.63 2.67 2.72
N PHE A 178 -3.63 1.88 2.32
CA PHE A 178 -2.66 2.27 1.29
C PHE A 178 -3.00 1.77 -0.12
N GLY A 179 -3.72 0.65 -0.22
CA GLY A 179 -4.15 0.07 -1.48
C GLY A 179 -5.42 0.72 -2.06
N HIS A 180 -5.72 0.37 -3.31
CA HIS A 180 -6.95 0.77 -3.96
C HIS A 180 -8.15 -0.04 -3.48
N LYS A 181 -9.33 0.55 -3.57
CA LYS A 181 -10.58 -0.17 -3.38
C LYS A 181 -10.73 -1.26 -4.44
N ASP A 182 -11.40 -2.34 -4.07
CA ASP A 182 -11.60 -3.45 -5.00
C ASP A 182 -12.47 -3.02 -6.19
N ASN A 183 -11.99 -3.25 -7.41
CA ASN A 183 -12.78 -3.04 -8.61
C ASN A 183 -13.79 -4.21 -8.73
N PRO A 184 -15.10 -3.98 -8.87
CA PRO A 184 -16.08 -5.05 -9.00
C PRO A 184 -15.83 -6.05 -10.16
N ARG A 185 -14.90 -5.76 -11.08
CA ARG A 185 -14.50 -6.66 -12.18
C ARG A 185 -13.70 -7.88 -11.74
N THR A 186 -13.02 -7.87 -10.59
CA THR A 186 -12.17 -9.01 -10.17
C THR A 186 -12.95 -10.25 -9.72
N LEU A 187 -14.28 -10.18 -9.58
CA LEU A 187 -15.14 -11.33 -9.25
C LEU A 187 -15.77 -12.01 -10.46
N VAL A 188 -15.59 -11.48 -11.67
CA VAL A 188 -16.10 -12.09 -12.90
C VAL A 188 -14.89 -12.60 -13.69
N MET A 189 -14.69 -13.92 -13.58
CA MET A 189 -13.92 -14.80 -14.47
C MET A 189 -12.93 -14.17 -15.46
N LYS A 190 -11.67 -14.64 -15.36
CA LYS A 190 -10.75 -14.82 -16.50
C LYS A 190 -11.52 -15.26 -17.74
N ASP A 191 -11.14 -14.68 -18.89
CA ASP A 191 -11.58 -14.93 -20.27
C ASP A 191 -12.74 -14.05 -20.78
N GLU A 192 -12.39 -12.88 -21.36
CA GLU A 192 -12.78 -12.48 -22.74
C GLU A 192 -12.13 -11.13 -23.13
N PRO A 193 -11.80 -10.89 -24.42
CA PRO A 193 -11.11 -9.69 -24.87
C PRO A 193 -12.03 -8.46 -24.95
N SER A 194 -11.59 -7.37 -24.33
CA SER A 194 -12.32 -6.10 -24.28
C SER A 194 -12.30 -5.37 -25.63
N THR A 195 -13.43 -5.35 -26.33
CA THR A 195 -13.71 -4.48 -27.48
C THR A 195 -13.94 -3.03 -27.04
N ARG A 196 -13.14 -2.09 -27.55
CA ARG A 196 -13.23 -0.64 -27.28
C ARG A 196 -14.49 0.01 -27.88
N PRO A 197 -15.17 0.94 -27.19
CA PRO A 197 -16.09 1.89 -27.84
C PRO A 197 -15.37 3.18 -28.30
N ALA A 198 -15.85 3.76 -29.40
CA ALA A 198 -15.29 4.95 -30.05
C ALA A 198 -15.58 6.28 -29.30
N PRO A 199 -14.73 7.32 -29.43
CA PRO A 199 -14.88 8.56 -28.68
C PRO A 199 -15.88 9.54 -29.33
N GLY A 200 -16.81 10.05 -28.52
CA GLY A 200 -17.69 11.18 -28.85
C GLY A 200 -17.05 12.52 -28.48
N HIS A 201 -17.29 13.56 -29.30
CA HIS A 201 -16.76 14.91 -29.16
C HIS A 201 -17.33 15.68 -27.94
N PRO A 202 -16.49 16.37 -27.14
CA PRO A 202 -16.95 17.32 -26.14
C PRO A 202 -17.01 18.77 -26.68
N THR A 203 -18.17 19.41 -26.53
CA THR A 203 -18.39 20.85 -26.76
C THR A 203 -18.34 21.60 -25.42
N GLY A 204 -17.46 22.61 -25.33
CA GLY A 204 -17.47 23.62 -24.25
C GLY A 204 -16.11 23.83 -23.56
N VAL A 205 -15.69 25.11 -23.48
CA VAL A 205 -14.64 25.83 -22.71
C VAL A 205 -13.26 25.17 -22.42
N LEU A 206 -13.05 23.90 -22.76
CA LEU A 206 -11.78 23.18 -22.76
C LEU A 206 -11.07 23.26 -24.12
N ALA A 207 -11.50 24.15 -25.02
CA ALA A 207 -11.03 24.21 -26.41
C ALA A 207 -9.77 25.08 -26.62
N THR A 208 -8.95 25.25 -25.59
CA THR A 208 -7.60 25.85 -25.73
C THR A 208 -6.57 24.73 -25.74
N GLU A 209 -5.74 24.66 -26.80
CA GLU A 209 -4.73 23.60 -27.00
C GLU A 209 -3.87 23.34 -25.74
N GLY A 210 -3.51 24.39 -24.99
CA GLY A 210 -2.74 24.26 -23.75
C GLY A 210 -3.47 23.58 -22.59
N ALA A 211 -4.79 23.71 -22.49
CA ALA A 211 -5.60 23.08 -21.43
C ALA A 211 -5.91 21.60 -21.76
N GLN A 212 -6.03 21.27 -23.05
CA GLN A 212 -6.22 19.90 -23.51
C GLN A 212 -4.95 19.07 -23.34
N ILE A 213 -3.78 19.62 -23.65
CA ILE A 213 -2.51 18.89 -23.47
C ILE A 213 -2.26 18.55 -22.00
N GLY A 214 -2.54 19.47 -21.07
CA GLY A 214 -2.40 19.21 -19.63
C GLY A 214 -3.41 18.20 -19.08
N ALA A 215 -4.68 18.28 -19.50
CA ALA A 215 -5.72 17.35 -19.07
C ALA A 215 -5.58 15.97 -19.72
N GLU A 216 -5.14 15.90 -20.98
CA GLU A 216 -4.91 14.67 -21.72
C GLU A 216 -3.60 13.99 -21.27
N TRP A 217 -2.55 14.74 -20.91
CA TRP A 217 -1.36 14.21 -20.26
C TRP A 217 -1.67 13.65 -18.87
N ASN A 218 -2.44 14.38 -18.06
CA ASN A 218 -2.87 13.91 -16.74
C ASN A 218 -3.81 12.71 -16.83
N SER A 219 -4.71 12.68 -17.83
CA SER A 219 -5.62 11.56 -18.07
C SER A 219 -4.87 10.33 -18.61
N ARG A 220 -3.95 10.49 -19.57
CA ARG A 220 -3.11 9.40 -20.09
C ARG A 220 -2.15 8.87 -19.03
N SER A 221 -1.53 9.72 -18.21
CA SER A 221 -0.68 9.26 -17.11
C SER A 221 -1.50 8.56 -16.02
N SER A 222 -2.69 9.05 -15.68
CA SER A 222 -3.60 8.36 -14.74
C SER A 222 -4.11 7.04 -15.29
N ALA A 223 -4.44 6.96 -16.58
CA ALA A 223 -4.89 5.73 -17.24
C ALA A 223 -3.76 4.72 -17.43
N ILE A 224 -2.54 5.15 -17.72
CA ILE A 224 -1.35 4.28 -17.78
C ILE A 224 -0.94 3.80 -16.37
N LEU A 225 -1.12 4.65 -15.34
CA LEU A 225 -0.95 4.23 -13.94
C LEU A 225 -2.03 3.21 -13.55
N ASP A 226 -3.30 3.43 -13.89
CA ASP A 226 -4.38 2.45 -13.66
C ASP A 226 -4.18 1.13 -14.43
N GLU A 227 -3.64 1.16 -15.65
CA GLU A 227 -3.34 -0.04 -16.46
C GLU A 227 -2.07 -0.78 -16.02
N SER A 228 -1.17 -0.16 -15.26
CA SER A 228 0.10 -0.75 -14.80
C SER A 228 0.09 -1.18 -13.33
N LEU A 229 -1.00 -0.91 -12.61
CA LEU A 229 -1.16 -1.38 -11.26
C LEU A 229 -1.51 -2.88 -11.26
N PRO A 230 -0.81 -3.70 -10.46
CA PRO A 230 -1.13 -5.11 -10.35
C PRO A 230 -2.59 -5.30 -9.93
N ASP A 231 -3.34 -6.13 -10.67
CA ASP A 231 -4.76 -6.46 -10.44
C ASP A 231 -5.08 -6.96 -9.01
N SER A 232 -4.05 -7.33 -8.24
CA SER A 232 -4.18 -7.76 -6.84
C SER A 232 -2.97 -7.35 -5.99
N ASP A 233 -3.20 -7.19 -4.69
CA ASP A 233 -2.14 -6.95 -3.71
C ASP A 233 -1.16 -8.13 -3.60
N GLN A 234 -1.61 -9.35 -3.93
CA GLN A 234 -0.76 -10.52 -4.06
C GLN A 234 0.34 -10.26 -5.09
N GLN A 235 -0.04 -9.82 -6.29
CA GLN A 235 0.90 -9.50 -7.35
C GLN A 235 1.74 -8.27 -6.98
N ARG A 236 1.15 -7.29 -6.28
CA ARG A 236 1.88 -6.10 -5.80
C ARG A 236 3.07 -6.45 -4.92
N TRP A 237 2.87 -7.31 -3.91
CA TRP A 237 3.90 -7.58 -2.91
C TRP A 237 4.83 -8.75 -3.26
N TYR A 238 4.31 -9.79 -3.90
CA TYR A 238 5.05 -11.04 -4.12
C TYR A 238 5.63 -11.19 -5.53
N SER A 239 5.34 -10.27 -6.45
CA SER A 239 5.96 -10.25 -7.77
C SER A 239 7.03 -9.17 -7.89
N ARG A 240 7.89 -9.29 -8.91
CA ARG A 240 8.91 -8.28 -9.24
C ARG A 240 8.29 -7.05 -9.92
N THR A 241 7.29 -6.45 -9.29
CA THR A 241 6.52 -5.29 -9.79
C THR A 241 7.23 -3.97 -9.53
N GLY A 242 8.15 -3.91 -8.56
CA GLY A 242 8.87 -2.69 -8.21
C GLY A 242 8.13 -1.89 -7.14
N ARG A 243 7.77 -0.64 -7.43
CA ARG A 243 7.12 0.24 -6.45
C ARG A 243 5.74 -0.29 -6.04
N THR A 244 5.52 -0.48 -4.75
CA THR A 244 4.25 -0.99 -4.20
C THR A 244 3.32 0.10 -3.68
N LEU A 245 3.87 1.28 -3.37
CA LEU A 245 3.10 2.40 -2.84
C LEU A 245 3.10 3.54 -3.86
N ILE A 246 1.92 4.02 -4.21
CA ILE A 246 1.72 5.06 -5.25
C ILE A 246 2.12 6.44 -4.73
N ARG A 247 2.13 6.64 -3.40
CA ARG A 247 2.54 7.91 -2.78
C ARG A 247 3.54 7.66 -1.65
N PRO A 248 4.70 8.35 -1.64
CA PRO A 248 5.65 8.26 -0.54
C PRO A 248 5.06 8.92 0.70
N THR A 249 4.41 8.12 1.55
CA THR A 249 3.79 8.52 2.81
C THR A 249 4.79 8.37 3.95
N ASN A 250 5.98 8.96 3.81
CA ASN A 250 7.06 8.84 4.79
C ASN A 250 6.61 9.14 6.23
N GLU A 251 5.64 10.04 6.40
CA GLU A 251 5.03 10.43 7.68
C GLU A 251 4.31 9.27 8.41
N TRP A 252 3.89 8.24 7.68
CA TRP A 252 3.23 7.07 8.25
C TRP A 252 4.20 6.10 8.93
N ALA A 253 5.50 6.15 8.63
CA ALA A 253 6.46 5.18 9.15
C ALA A 253 6.48 5.15 10.69
N ASP A 254 6.44 6.31 11.36
CA ASP A 254 6.37 6.39 12.81
C ASP A 254 5.04 5.84 13.37
N THR A 255 3.96 5.97 12.61
CA THR A 255 2.66 5.39 13.01
C THR A 255 2.71 3.87 12.91
N LEU A 256 3.24 3.33 11.81
CA LEU A 256 3.41 1.89 11.64
C LEU A 256 4.34 1.31 12.71
N TYR A 257 5.42 2.02 13.04
CA TYR A 257 6.33 1.65 14.10
C TYR A 257 5.63 1.62 15.47
N ALA A 258 4.84 2.65 15.81
CA ALA A 258 4.06 2.66 17.04
C ALA A 258 3.00 1.53 17.10
N CYS A 259 2.48 1.10 15.94
CA CYS A 259 1.47 0.05 15.83
C CYS A 259 2.04 -1.37 15.72
N GLN A 260 3.36 -1.51 15.67
CA GLN A 260 4.03 -2.79 15.43
C GLN A 260 3.60 -3.86 16.44
N GLY A 261 3.19 -5.02 15.95
CA GLY A 261 2.67 -6.14 16.76
C GLY A 261 1.25 -5.94 17.32
N ILE A 262 0.55 -4.86 16.93
CA ILE A 262 -0.76 -4.50 17.49
C ILE A 262 -1.80 -4.35 16.38
N ILE A 263 -1.52 -3.48 15.41
CA ILE A 263 -2.32 -3.25 14.21
C ILE A 263 -1.41 -3.47 13.00
N ALA A 264 -1.81 -4.37 12.12
CA ALA A 264 -1.15 -4.59 10.84
C ALA A 264 -1.80 -3.74 9.73
N PHE A 265 -1.03 -3.47 8.68
CA PHE A 265 -1.44 -2.61 7.56
C PHE A 265 -1.19 -3.31 6.22
N ASP A 266 -1.83 -2.82 5.16
CA ASP A 266 -1.52 -3.16 3.76
C ASP A 266 -0.21 -2.52 3.25
N ALA A 267 0.69 -2.22 4.18
CA ALA A 267 2.07 -1.79 4.01
C ALA A 267 2.93 -2.31 5.17
N VAL A 268 4.25 -2.41 4.96
CA VAL A 268 5.21 -2.91 5.96
C VAL A 268 6.36 -1.94 6.17
N LEU A 269 7.01 -2.01 7.34
CA LEU A 269 8.24 -1.28 7.59
C LEU A 269 9.41 -1.93 6.85
N CYS A 270 10.34 -1.10 6.38
CA CYS A 270 11.61 -1.55 5.84
C CYS A 270 12.47 -2.13 6.97
N LYS A 271 12.85 -3.40 6.84
CA LYS A 271 13.71 -4.11 7.80
C LYS A 271 15.19 -4.13 7.38
N GLY A 272 15.58 -3.24 6.47
CA GLY A 272 16.97 -3.14 6.03
C GLY A 272 17.94 -2.79 7.15
N PRO A 273 19.23 -3.19 7.05
CA PRO A 273 20.19 -3.06 8.13
C PRO A 273 20.38 -1.61 8.59
N ARG A 274 20.22 -0.63 7.68
CA ARG A 274 20.33 0.81 7.97
C ARG A 274 19.28 1.34 8.95
N HIS A 275 18.18 0.61 9.17
CA HIS A 275 17.16 0.95 10.16
C HIS A 275 17.41 0.31 11.54
N ASP A 276 18.43 -0.55 11.65
CA ASP A 276 18.86 -1.17 12.90
C ASP A 276 20.08 -0.43 13.45
N ILE A 277 19.89 0.24 14.59
CA ILE A 277 20.93 0.99 15.30
C ILE A 277 22.06 0.05 15.73
N ALA A 278 21.76 -1.21 16.05
CA ALA A 278 22.77 -2.18 16.47
C ALA A 278 23.66 -2.65 15.31
N ARG A 279 23.20 -2.50 14.06
CA ARG A 279 23.91 -2.96 12.85
C ARG A 279 24.51 -1.83 12.02
N THR A 280 24.30 -0.57 12.42
CA THR A 280 24.67 0.61 11.61
C THR A 280 25.48 1.60 12.44
N THR A 281 26.52 2.18 11.84
CA THR A 281 27.27 3.30 12.40
C THR A 281 26.39 4.55 12.43
N SER A 282 26.62 5.46 13.39
CA SER A 282 25.75 6.61 13.64
C SER A 282 25.54 7.53 12.44
N GLY A 283 26.46 7.54 11.46
CA GLY A 283 26.36 8.35 10.24
C GLY A 283 25.48 7.76 9.13
N ASP A 284 25.21 6.45 9.15
CA ASP A 284 24.50 5.74 8.07
C ASP A 284 23.08 5.30 8.46
N TYR A 285 22.70 5.55 9.73
CA TYR A 285 21.41 5.20 10.29
C TYR A 285 20.27 5.97 9.60
N LEU A 286 19.19 5.24 9.30
CA LEU A 286 17.96 5.79 8.77
C LEU A 286 16.83 5.64 9.80
N PRO A 287 16.04 6.68 10.05
CA PRO A 287 14.83 6.56 10.88
C PRO A 287 13.88 5.52 10.25
N PRO A 288 12.87 5.03 11.00
CA PRO A 288 11.88 4.11 10.46
C PRO A 288 11.32 4.60 9.11
N ARG A 289 11.28 3.71 8.12
CA ARG A 289 10.70 3.97 6.80
C ARG A 289 9.80 2.81 6.42
N MET A 290 8.79 3.09 5.61
CA MET A 290 7.98 2.05 4.99
C MET A 290 8.74 1.42 3.82
N ALA A 291 8.54 0.12 3.61
CA ALA A 291 9.02 -0.54 2.41
C ALA A 291 8.14 -0.11 1.24
N SER A 292 8.76 0.56 0.27
CA SER A 292 8.08 1.12 -0.90
C SER A 292 8.31 0.30 -2.17
N ILE A 293 9.22 -0.70 -2.10
CA ILE A 293 9.61 -1.53 -3.23
C ILE A 293 9.51 -3.00 -2.84
N ALA A 294 8.77 -3.76 -3.64
CA ALA A 294 8.76 -5.22 -3.64
C ALA A 294 9.78 -5.74 -4.65
N LEU A 295 10.63 -6.64 -4.17
CA LEU A 295 11.77 -7.16 -4.91
C LEU A 295 11.49 -8.55 -5.51
N GLY A 296 10.25 -9.03 -5.35
CA GLY A 296 9.81 -10.38 -5.74
C GLY A 296 10.46 -11.49 -4.91
N PRO A 297 10.22 -12.76 -5.28
CA PRO A 297 10.56 -13.92 -4.43
C PRO A 297 12.00 -14.39 -4.60
N SER A 298 12.73 -13.87 -5.58
CA SER A 298 14.07 -14.34 -5.92
C SER A 298 15.17 -13.86 -4.96
N GLY A 299 14.90 -12.85 -4.15
CA GLY A 299 15.93 -12.18 -3.35
C GLY A 299 16.99 -11.48 -4.22
N CYS A 300 18.17 -11.24 -3.64
CA CYS A 300 19.29 -10.56 -4.28
C CYS A 300 19.76 -11.32 -5.52
N GLU A 301 20.09 -10.61 -6.60
CA GLU A 301 20.48 -11.20 -7.88
C GLU A 301 21.68 -12.14 -7.79
N THR A 302 22.66 -11.85 -6.92
CA THR A 302 23.87 -12.67 -6.77
C THR A 302 23.73 -13.85 -5.80
N CYS A 303 23.07 -13.67 -4.65
CA CYS A 303 23.05 -14.69 -3.59
C CYS A 303 21.67 -15.23 -3.23
N GLY A 304 20.60 -14.70 -3.83
CA GLY A 304 19.21 -15.07 -3.57
C GLY A 304 18.68 -14.72 -2.17
N ARG A 305 19.43 -13.90 -1.39
CA ARG A 305 19.13 -13.63 0.03
C ARG A 305 19.07 -12.13 0.34
N SER A 306 18.65 -11.78 1.56
CA SER A 306 18.74 -10.44 2.15
C SER A 306 19.37 -10.54 3.55
N PRO A 307 20.07 -9.49 4.04
CA PRO A 307 20.68 -9.47 5.39
C PRO A 307 19.70 -9.67 6.56
N GLU A 308 18.47 -9.23 6.38
CA GLU A 308 17.35 -9.33 7.33
C GLU A 308 16.52 -10.61 7.14
N GLY A 309 16.79 -11.36 6.07
CA GLY A 309 16.02 -12.52 5.66
C GLY A 309 14.68 -12.17 5.00
N PRO A 310 14.09 -13.11 4.24
CA PRO A 310 12.74 -12.92 3.70
C PRO A 310 11.68 -13.01 4.80
N ALA A 311 10.58 -12.28 4.61
CA ALA A 311 9.36 -12.55 5.37
C ALA A 311 8.58 -13.69 4.70
N ILE A 312 8.25 -14.74 5.45
CA ILE A 312 7.54 -15.92 4.93
C ILE A 312 6.28 -16.14 5.78
N PHE A 313 5.13 -16.27 5.12
CA PHE A 313 3.88 -16.54 5.80
C PHE A 313 3.98 -17.81 6.67
N ARG A 314 3.43 -17.74 7.90
CA ARG A 314 3.51 -18.76 8.98
C ARG A 314 4.86 -18.91 9.69
N HIS A 315 5.94 -18.37 9.15
CA HIS A 315 7.29 -18.50 9.74
C HIS A 315 7.76 -17.17 10.34
N SER A 316 7.48 -16.07 9.66
CA SER A 316 7.81 -14.73 10.13
C SER A 316 6.71 -14.15 11.02
N GLN A 317 7.08 -13.14 11.80
CA GLN A 317 6.15 -12.36 12.62
C GLN A 317 5.09 -11.69 11.74
N GLU A 318 3.87 -11.57 12.26
CA GLU A 318 2.74 -10.98 11.53
C GLU A 318 3.03 -9.51 11.14
N ASP A 319 3.85 -8.78 11.90
CA ASP A 319 4.27 -7.41 11.56
C ASP A 319 5.18 -7.29 10.32
N ALA A 320 5.72 -8.42 9.84
CA ALA A 320 6.61 -8.49 8.69
C ALA A 320 5.84 -8.63 7.37
N LEU A 321 4.54 -8.90 7.44
CA LEU A 321 3.72 -9.30 6.31
C LEU A 321 2.64 -8.23 6.08
N PRO A 322 2.48 -7.73 4.83
CA PRO A 322 1.42 -6.79 4.53
C PRO A 322 0.06 -7.50 4.58
N LEU A 323 -0.99 -6.74 4.88
CA LEU A 323 -2.34 -7.16 4.55
C LEU A 323 -2.48 -7.20 3.03
N LEU A 324 -3.18 -8.22 2.54
CA LEU A 324 -3.46 -8.44 1.13
C LEU A 324 -4.93 -8.18 0.89
N ALA A 325 -5.22 -7.28 -0.04
CA ALA A 325 -6.55 -7.08 -0.58
C ALA A 325 -6.95 -8.21 -1.55
N PRO A 326 -8.26 -8.54 -1.65
CA PRO A 326 -9.37 -7.98 -0.87
C PRO A 326 -9.39 -8.50 0.58
N PRO A 327 -10.02 -7.79 1.55
CA PRO A 327 -10.24 -8.30 2.88
C PRO A 327 -10.99 -9.65 2.87
N PRO A 328 -10.59 -10.65 3.69
CA PRO A 328 -11.21 -11.97 3.68
C PRO A 328 -12.71 -11.92 3.99
N THR A 329 -13.51 -12.58 3.16
CA THR A 329 -14.97 -12.64 3.28
C THR A 329 -15.42 -13.52 4.45
N HIS A 330 -14.82 -14.70 4.60
CA HIS A 330 -15.24 -15.72 5.57
C HIS A 330 -14.38 -15.78 6.83
N SER A 331 -13.43 -14.86 6.99
CA SER A 331 -12.59 -14.77 8.19
C SER A 331 -12.40 -13.33 8.61
N SER A 332 -12.19 -13.13 9.91
CA SER A 332 -11.90 -11.82 10.49
C SER A 332 -10.58 -11.86 11.28
N THR A 333 -9.69 -12.76 10.90
CA THR A 333 -8.39 -12.98 11.54
C THR A 333 -7.30 -12.30 10.73
N LEU A 334 -6.35 -11.68 11.41
CA LEU A 334 -5.17 -11.06 10.80
C LEU A 334 -4.44 -12.03 9.86
N ARG A 335 -4.18 -13.26 10.32
CA ARG A 335 -3.54 -14.31 9.52
C ARG A 335 -4.26 -14.63 8.19
N ALA A 336 -5.58 -14.49 8.12
CA ALA A 336 -6.30 -14.71 6.85
C ALA A 336 -6.09 -13.54 5.89
N SER A 337 -6.00 -12.31 6.42
CA SER A 337 -5.71 -11.10 5.65
C SER A 337 -4.28 -11.01 5.13
N GLN A 338 -3.35 -11.75 5.71
CA GLN A 338 -1.93 -11.76 5.31
C GLN A 338 -1.54 -12.97 4.47
N ARG A 339 -2.50 -13.84 4.14
CA ARG A 339 -2.21 -15.12 3.49
C ARG A 339 -1.96 -14.93 1.99
N PRO A 340 -0.74 -15.14 1.49
CA PRO A 340 -0.51 -15.18 0.05
C PRO A 340 -1.04 -16.49 -0.55
N GLU A 341 -1.21 -16.49 -1.87
CA GLU A 341 -1.40 -17.71 -2.64
C GLU A 341 -0.14 -18.57 -2.54
N PRO A 342 -0.26 -19.86 -2.18
CA PRO A 342 0.88 -20.77 -2.22
C PRO A 342 1.29 -21.02 -3.67
N ASP A 343 2.56 -21.29 -3.86
CA ASP A 343 3.09 -21.72 -5.14
C ASP A 343 2.43 -23.05 -5.58
N PRO A 344 1.93 -23.15 -6.82
CA PRO A 344 1.15 -24.30 -7.27
C PRO A 344 2.00 -25.58 -7.42
N GLU A 345 3.32 -25.46 -7.60
CA GLU A 345 4.22 -26.60 -7.82
C GLU A 345 4.75 -27.13 -6.49
N THR A 346 5.13 -26.24 -5.58
CA THR A 346 5.77 -26.60 -4.30
C THR A 346 4.81 -26.65 -3.12
N ALA A 347 3.61 -26.06 -3.25
CA ALA A 347 2.65 -25.81 -2.16
C ALA A 347 3.22 -24.98 -0.99
N GLU A 348 4.39 -24.34 -1.17
CA GLU A 348 5.01 -23.45 -0.21
C GLU A 348 4.54 -22.00 -0.40
N PHE A 349 4.69 -21.18 0.63
CA PHE A 349 4.36 -19.76 0.53
C PHE A 349 5.57 -18.97 0.00
N PRO A 350 5.36 -18.06 -0.97
CA PRO A 350 6.46 -17.31 -1.57
C PRO A 350 7.15 -16.41 -0.51
N PRO A 351 8.49 -16.28 -0.57
CA PRO A 351 9.22 -15.35 0.29
C PRO A 351 8.96 -13.91 -0.15
N LEU A 352 8.81 -13.02 0.83
CA LEU A 352 8.62 -11.59 0.63
C LEU A 352 9.93 -10.85 0.91
N PHE A 353 10.45 -10.19 -0.12
CA PHE A 353 11.59 -9.28 -0.03
C PHE A 353 11.14 -7.86 -0.33
N THR A 354 11.27 -6.96 0.65
CA THR A 354 10.82 -5.57 0.52
C THR A 354 11.80 -4.61 1.19
N ARG A 355 12.00 -3.43 0.59
CA ARG A 355 12.86 -2.37 1.13
C ARG A 355 12.31 -0.99 0.79
N CYS A 356 12.76 0.03 1.50
CA CYS A 356 12.55 1.43 1.14
C CYS A 356 13.52 1.87 0.05
N GLU A 357 13.19 2.95 -0.66
CA GLU A 357 14.05 3.54 -1.69
C GLU A 357 15.45 3.92 -1.16
N ASP A 358 15.55 4.42 0.07
CA ASP A 358 16.82 4.84 0.65
C ASP A 358 17.77 3.67 0.93
N CYS A 359 17.23 2.49 1.29
CA CYS A 359 18.02 1.26 1.43
C CYS A 359 18.46 0.68 0.08
N LEU A 360 17.74 0.99 -0.99
CA LEU A 360 18.00 0.48 -2.33
C LEU A 360 18.76 1.46 -3.23
N ARG A 361 19.16 2.62 -2.69
CA ARG A 361 19.89 3.66 -3.42
C ARG A 361 21.15 3.05 -4.03
N GLY A 362 21.30 3.18 -5.35
CA GLY A 362 22.44 2.60 -6.09
C GLY A 362 22.50 1.07 -6.13
N ARG A 363 21.46 0.35 -5.67
CA ARG A 363 21.43 -1.11 -5.52
C ARG A 363 20.27 -1.80 -6.22
N TRP A 364 19.36 -1.04 -6.79
CA TRP A 364 18.15 -1.54 -7.43
C TRP A 364 17.97 -0.93 -8.81
N CYS A 365 17.56 -1.76 -9.76
CA CYS A 365 17.20 -1.33 -11.10
C CYS A 365 15.69 -1.14 -11.24
N GLU A 366 15.25 0.07 -11.59
CA GLU A 366 13.84 0.40 -11.78
C GLU A 366 13.19 -0.29 -12.99
N ARG A 367 13.99 -0.66 -14.01
CA ARG A 367 13.46 -1.26 -15.24
C ARG A 367 13.27 -2.77 -15.15
N CYS A 368 14.20 -3.49 -14.55
CA CYS A 368 14.13 -4.96 -14.45
C CYS A 368 13.88 -5.47 -13.03
N ASN A 369 13.76 -4.57 -12.04
CA ASN A 369 13.53 -4.85 -10.63
C ASN A 369 14.57 -5.76 -9.96
N ARG A 370 15.72 -5.99 -10.58
CA ARG A 370 16.86 -6.68 -9.97
C ARG A 370 17.50 -5.79 -8.92
N TRP A 371 18.05 -6.41 -7.88
CA TRP A 371 18.71 -5.71 -6.79
C TRP A 371 19.88 -6.50 -6.21
N TRP A 372 20.78 -5.79 -5.52
CA TRP A 372 21.97 -6.35 -4.89
C TRP A 372 22.07 -5.96 -3.41
N CYS A 373 22.22 -6.98 -2.54
CA CYS A 373 22.40 -6.76 -1.11
C CYS A 373 23.77 -6.17 -0.78
N GLU A 374 23.88 -5.69 0.45
CA GLU A 374 25.04 -5.01 1.03
C GLU A 374 26.30 -5.89 1.01
N ALA A 375 26.15 -7.21 1.15
CA ALA A 375 27.27 -8.16 1.05
C ALA A 375 27.71 -8.46 -0.39
N CYS A 376 26.81 -8.38 -1.37
CA CYS A 376 27.11 -8.72 -2.77
C CYS A 376 27.54 -7.51 -3.62
N TYR A 377 27.40 -6.30 -3.09
CA TYR A 377 27.80 -5.07 -3.74
C TYR A 377 28.04 -4.00 -2.68
N ALA A 378 29.27 -3.54 -2.51
CA ALA A 378 29.49 -2.29 -1.78
C ALA A 378 29.15 -1.14 -2.73
N GLU A 379 28.28 -0.22 -2.32
CA GLU A 379 28.03 0.97 -3.13
C GLU A 379 29.37 1.68 -3.38
N PRO A 380 29.74 1.94 -4.64
CA PRO A 380 30.87 2.81 -4.91
C PRO A 380 30.51 4.18 -4.33
N ILE A 381 31.40 4.72 -3.50
CA ILE A 381 31.25 6.04 -2.89
C ILE A 381 30.87 7.01 -4.01
N SER A 382 29.64 7.52 -3.96
CA SER A 382 29.17 8.47 -4.96
C SER A 382 30.11 9.68 -4.94
N ARG A 383 30.58 10.14 -6.11
CA ARG A 383 31.51 11.28 -6.24
C ARG A 383 30.98 12.59 -5.63
N THR A 384 29.72 12.63 -5.20
CA THR A 384 29.08 13.71 -4.46
C THR A 384 29.50 13.80 -2.99
N ALA A 385 30.15 12.78 -2.43
CA ALA A 385 30.78 12.84 -1.11
C ALA A 385 32.31 12.84 -1.26
N GLN A 386 32.89 13.90 -1.84
CA GLN A 386 34.26 14.23 -1.48
C GLN A 386 34.21 14.76 -0.04
N PRO A 387 34.98 14.18 0.90
CA PRO A 387 35.25 14.88 2.15
C PRO A 387 35.90 16.21 1.75
N SER A 388 35.35 17.32 2.22
CA SER A 388 36.02 18.61 2.16
C SER A 388 37.44 18.42 2.71
N ILE A 389 38.42 18.66 1.85
CA ILE A 389 39.83 18.73 2.22
C ILE A 389 39.92 19.67 3.44
N PRO A 390 40.53 19.27 4.57
CA PRO A 390 40.74 20.17 5.68
C PRO A 390 41.58 21.35 5.17
N GLN A 391 41.00 22.55 5.20
CA GLN A 391 41.73 23.78 4.89
C GLN A 391 42.86 23.94 5.93
N ILE A 392 44.09 23.78 5.48
CA ILE A 392 45.28 24.19 6.22
C ILE A 392 45.22 25.73 6.33
N PRO A 393 45.33 26.32 7.52
CA PRO A 393 45.31 27.77 7.66
C PRO A 393 46.61 28.35 7.10
N THR A 394 46.51 29.11 6.00
CA THR A 394 47.62 29.87 5.43
C THR A 394 47.82 31.16 6.22
N SER A 395 48.88 31.22 7.03
CA SER A 395 49.50 32.46 7.47
C SER A 395 50.59 32.88 6.49
N SER A 396 50.53 34.14 6.09
CA SER A 396 51.38 34.88 5.16
C SER A 396 52.87 34.98 5.53
N SER A 397 53.77 34.86 4.54
CA SER A 397 54.78 35.87 4.18
C SER A 397 55.79 35.39 3.10
N SER A 398 55.85 36.13 1.98
CA SER A 398 57.00 36.49 1.10
C SER A 398 58.26 35.58 1.06
N THR A 399 58.86 35.22 -0.09
CA THR A 399 59.62 36.11 -1.01
C THR A 399 60.17 35.34 -2.24
N THR A 400 59.85 35.84 -3.46
CA THR A 400 60.51 35.77 -4.81
C THR A 400 61.16 34.51 -5.46
N PRO A 401 61.28 34.48 -6.82
CA PRO A 401 61.21 33.28 -7.67
C PRO A 401 62.50 32.94 -8.45
N THR A 402 62.56 31.75 -9.05
CA THR A 402 63.20 31.51 -10.38
C THR A 402 62.73 30.18 -10.99
N PRO A 403 62.77 30.02 -12.34
CA PRO A 403 62.00 29.01 -13.07
C PRO A 403 62.84 27.82 -13.55
N TYR A 404 62.24 26.65 -13.69
CA TYR A 404 62.77 25.60 -14.56
C TYR A 404 61.65 24.89 -15.32
N VAL A 405 61.82 24.84 -16.63
CA VAL A 405 60.96 24.24 -17.66
C VAL A 405 61.54 22.87 -18.00
N GLN A 406 60.70 21.82 -18.07
CA GLN A 406 60.87 20.66 -18.96
C GLN A 406 59.60 19.81 -18.88
N SER A 407 58.69 19.92 -19.85
CA SER A 407 58.66 19.28 -21.19
C SER A 407 57.98 17.92 -21.16
N VAL A 408 56.81 17.90 -21.79
CA VAL A 408 55.97 16.75 -22.11
C VAL A 408 56.64 15.96 -23.22
N GLU A 409 56.80 14.65 -23.03
CA GLU A 409 57.29 13.74 -24.07
C GLU A 409 56.24 12.66 -24.34
N TRP A 410 55.70 12.69 -25.55
CA TRP A 410 54.82 11.68 -26.13
C TRP A 410 55.67 10.54 -26.68
N GLY A 411 55.45 9.31 -26.19
CA GLY A 411 56.08 8.10 -26.70
C GLY A 411 55.04 7.02 -27.01
N GLY A 412 54.95 6.63 -28.28
CA GLY A 412 54.13 5.54 -28.80
C GLY A 412 54.64 4.12 -28.47
N PRO A 413 54.09 3.08 -29.14
CA PRO A 413 53.73 1.81 -28.51
C PRO A 413 54.84 0.74 -28.51
N GLY A 414 54.87 -0.08 -27.47
CA GLY A 414 55.73 -1.27 -27.35
C GLY A 414 55.30 -2.17 -26.17
N PRO A 415 55.66 -3.47 -26.18
CA PRO A 415 54.73 -4.57 -25.95
C PRO A 415 54.57 -5.00 -24.48
N ALA A 416 53.49 -5.74 -24.24
CA ALA A 416 53.08 -6.31 -22.96
C ALA A 416 54.15 -7.21 -22.30
N PRO A 417 54.16 -7.26 -20.96
CA PRO A 417 54.38 -8.50 -20.25
C PRO A 417 53.22 -8.84 -19.31
N SER A 418 52.87 -10.11 -19.38
CA SER A 418 51.91 -10.87 -18.59
C SER A 418 52.38 -11.05 -17.14
N GLY A 419 51.49 -10.80 -16.17
CA GLY A 419 51.68 -11.20 -14.77
C GLY A 419 50.83 -10.37 -13.80
N PRO A 420 50.09 -10.99 -12.84
CA PRO A 420 48.98 -10.34 -12.16
C PRO A 420 49.46 -9.51 -10.97
N ALA A 421 49.21 -8.21 -11.01
CA ALA A 421 49.39 -7.32 -9.87
C ALA A 421 48.07 -6.56 -9.60
N THR A 422 47.40 -7.02 -8.56
CA THR A 422 46.40 -6.31 -7.78
C THR A 422 46.87 -4.89 -7.43
N ALA A 423 46.19 -3.86 -7.94
CA ALA A 423 45.98 -2.57 -7.28
C ALA A 423 45.12 -1.66 -8.18
N GLY A 424 43.94 -1.23 -7.69
CA GLY A 424 43.18 -0.12 -8.28
C GLY A 424 41.79 -0.41 -8.87
N GLY A 425 41.28 -1.63 -8.75
CA GLY A 425 39.94 -1.97 -9.26
C GLY A 425 38.83 -1.62 -8.27
N GLY A 426 38.25 -0.43 -8.38
CA GLY A 426 36.95 -0.16 -7.77
C GLY A 426 35.93 -1.21 -8.24
N ALA A 427 35.11 -1.76 -7.34
CA ALA A 427 34.08 -2.72 -7.72
C ALA A 427 33.23 -2.13 -8.88
N PRO A 428 32.94 -2.91 -9.94
CA PRO A 428 32.22 -2.40 -11.09
C PRO A 428 30.85 -1.87 -10.65
N VAL A 429 30.52 -0.65 -11.08
CA VAL A 429 29.22 -0.02 -10.80
C VAL A 429 28.12 -0.91 -11.36
N LYS A 430 27.27 -1.48 -10.51
CA LYS A 430 26.19 -2.38 -10.92
C LYS A 430 24.93 -1.61 -11.34
N VAL A 431 24.67 -0.47 -10.69
CA VAL A 431 23.51 0.38 -10.96
C VAL A 431 23.97 1.82 -11.16
N TYR A 432 23.58 2.41 -12.27
CA TYR A 432 23.80 3.82 -12.59
C TYR A 432 22.48 4.45 -13.02
N SER A 433 22.16 5.62 -12.48
CA SER A 433 20.89 6.32 -12.77
C SER A 433 19.66 5.42 -12.64
N LYS A 434 19.61 4.59 -11.58
CA LYS A 434 18.52 3.62 -11.30
C LYS A 434 18.36 2.50 -12.33
N LEU A 435 19.33 2.32 -13.23
CA LEU A 435 19.36 1.23 -14.21
C LEU A 435 20.55 0.31 -13.96
N CYS A 436 20.34 -1.00 -14.08
CA CYS A 436 21.47 -1.93 -14.05
C CYS A 436 22.33 -1.75 -15.29
N VAL A 437 23.64 -1.65 -15.09
CA VAL A 437 24.60 -1.34 -16.15
C VAL A 437 24.61 -2.47 -17.18
N GLU A 438 24.61 -3.72 -16.72
CA GLU A 438 24.80 -4.89 -17.58
C GLU A 438 23.66 -5.16 -18.57
N HIS A 439 22.42 -4.72 -18.28
CA HIS A 439 21.26 -5.11 -19.09
C HIS A 439 20.43 -3.91 -19.53
N CYS A 440 20.09 -3.02 -18.59
CA CYS A 440 19.12 -1.95 -18.88
C CYS A 440 19.79 -0.69 -19.44
N LEU A 441 20.96 -0.31 -18.92
CA LEU A 441 21.67 0.88 -19.37
C LEU A 441 22.25 0.71 -20.78
N VAL A 442 22.88 -0.44 -21.05
CA VAL A 442 23.38 -0.78 -22.40
C VAL A 442 22.23 -0.79 -23.41
N GLY A 443 21.07 -1.32 -23.03
CA GLY A 443 19.88 -1.31 -23.86
C GLY A 443 19.36 0.11 -24.18
N GLU A 444 19.38 1.04 -23.24
CA GLU A 444 18.99 2.44 -23.52
C GLU A 444 19.99 3.18 -24.39
N MET A 445 21.30 3.00 -24.15
CA MET A 445 22.34 3.63 -24.97
C MET A 445 22.32 3.13 -26.42
N MET A 446 21.99 1.85 -26.64
CA MET A 446 21.81 1.30 -27.99
C MET A 446 20.54 1.81 -28.67
N MET A 447 19.42 1.98 -27.95
CA MET A 447 18.19 2.54 -28.53
C MET A 447 18.29 4.02 -28.90
N SER A 448 19.17 4.79 -28.23
CA SER A 448 19.44 6.19 -28.61
C SER A 448 20.38 6.31 -29.83
N ALA A 449 21.16 5.28 -30.15
CA ALA A 449 22.06 5.28 -31.30
C ALA A 449 21.32 5.07 -32.63
N ASP A 450 20.18 4.38 -32.61
CA ASP A 450 19.37 4.08 -33.81
C ASP A 450 18.30 5.16 -34.12
N GLY A 451 18.23 6.22 -33.32
CA GLY A 451 17.09 7.17 -33.32
C GLY A 451 17.35 8.59 -33.83
N PHE A 452 18.54 8.94 -34.32
CA PHE A 452 18.83 10.28 -34.83
C PHE A 452 19.89 10.28 -35.93
N TRP A 453 19.51 9.80 -37.12
CA TRP A 453 19.98 10.34 -38.41
C TRP A 453 18.81 10.19 -39.40
N GLY A 454 17.99 11.23 -39.47
CA GLY A 454 17.01 11.48 -40.53
C GLY A 454 17.34 12.79 -41.21
#